data_AF-A0A1W0VXZ0-F1
#
_entry.id   AF-A0A1W0VXZ0-F1
#
_cell.length_a   1.000
_cell.length_b   1.000
_cell.length_c   1.000
_cell.angle_alpha   90.00
_cell.angle_beta   90.00
_cell.angle_gamma   90.00
#
_symmetry.space_group_name_H-M   'P 1'
#
loop_
_entity.id
_entity.type
_entity.pdbx_description
1 polymer ?
#
loop_
_entity_poly.entity_id
_entity_poly.type
_entity_poly.pdbx_seq_one_letter_code
_entity_poly.pdbx_strand_id
1 'polypeptide(L)'
;MKGEVKGLKTLIIKETPFAYYVHCFAHQLQLVLVVVAKGDVGASTFFVNVSRLLNIVGVSCKRHDMLRDVRARKLKKALELGEIESESRLNQEMGLARPGDSRWGSHYRTVLHIIDMYSTIREVLITLGNDPTQRDDWPNIHAMVLILESFEFVFNAHLMLVILGYTNELSQSLQKRDQDIVNAMTLVGVAKIRFQQLRSNGWEDFLEKVKSFCIKFSIDIPAMDSKYEPHGRSHRFYPIQTIDDHYRREVYIGIIDRIHQELENRFDEIFQVRI
;
A
#
# COMPACT_ATOMS: atom_id res chain seq x y z
N MET A 1 -19.70 10.50 -1.66
CA MET A 1 -21.03 11.06 -1.30
C MET A 1 -22.15 10.15 -1.85
N LYS A 2 -22.29 8.92 -1.36
CA LYS A 2 -23.33 7.93 -1.73
C LYS A 2 -24.50 7.93 -0.73
N GLY A 3 -24.92 9.11 -0.24
CA GLY A 3 -26.08 9.19 0.65
C GLY A 3 -27.35 9.08 -0.19
N GLU A 4 -28.18 8.06 0.00
CA GLU A 4 -29.46 7.94 -0.73
C GLU A 4 -30.36 9.16 -0.51
N VAL A 5 -30.32 9.74 0.70
CA VAL A 5 -31.23 10.80 1.15
C VAL A 5 -30.68 12.22 0.94
N LYS A 6 -29.33 12.39 0.92
CA LYS A 6 -28.66 13.71 0.82
C LYS A 6 -27.44 13.71 -0.12
N GLY A 7 -27.29 12.71 -0.97
CA GLY A 7 -26.19 12.60 -1.91
C GLY A 7 -26.31 13.65 -3.02
N LEU A 8 -25.16 14.15 -3.49
CA LEU A 8 -25.10 15.12 -4.58
C LEU A 8 -25.85 14.62 -5.83
N LYS A 9 -25.75 13.32 -6.16
CA LYS A 9 -26.52 12.66 -7.22
C LYS A 9 -28.03 12.87 -7.03
N THR A 10 -28.54 12.55 -5.83
CA THR A 10 -29.97 12.68 -5.50
C THR A 10 -30.45 14.13 -5.63
N LEU A 11 -29.63 15.10 -5.19
CA LEU A 11 -29.97 16.52 -5.29
C LEU A 11 -30.01 17.00 -6.76
N ILE A 12 -29.01 16.62 -7.57
CA ILE A 12 -28.96 16.97 -8.99
C ILE A 12 -30.13 16.35 -9.75
N ILE A 13 -30.46 15.08 -9.50
CA ILE A 13 -31.61 14.41 -10.15
C ILE A 13 -32.94 15.04 -9.72
N LYS A 14 -33.05 15.49 -8.47
CA LYS A 14 -34.25 16.18 -7.98
C LYS A 14 -34.46 17.54 -8.66
N GLU A 15 -33.39 18.29 -8.90
CA GLU A 15 -33.45 19.59 -9.57
C GLU A 15 -33.54 19.47 -11.10
N THR A 16 -32.87 18.47 -11.68
CA THR A 16 -32.85 18.20 -13.12
C THR A 16 -33.07 16.71 -13.39
N PRO A 17 -34.34 16.26 -13.51
CA PRO A 17 -34.68 14.84 -13.65
C PRO A 17 -34.11 14.15 -14.90
N PHE A 18 -33.80 14.93 -15.94
CA PHE A 18 -33.25 14.44 -17.20
C PHE A 18 -31.71 14.48 -17.25
N ALA A 19 -31.04 14.95 -16.21
CA ALA A 19 -29.58 15.01 -16.19
C ALA A 19 -28.96 13.62 -15.95
N TYR A 20 -28.02 13.24 -16.83
CA TYR A 20 -27.18 12.08 -16.61
C TYR A 20 -26.08 12.42 -15.60
N TYR A 21 -26.13 11.80 -14.44
CA TYR A 21 -25.10 11.96 -13.42
C TYR A 21 -24.14 10.77 -13.44
N VAL A 22 -22.88 11.04 -13.78
CA VAL A 22 -21.78 10.06 -13.73
C VAL A 22 -20.82 10.45 -12.63
N HIS A 23 -20.52 9.52 -11.73
CA HIS A 23 -19.48 9.75 -10.73
C HIS A 23 -18.09 9.72 -11.37
N CYS A 24 -17.19 10.59 -10.91
CA CYS A 24 -15.79 10.55 -11.33
C CYS A 24 -15.15 9.18 -11.02
N PHE A 25 -14.59 8.51 -12.03
CA PHE A 25 -13.98 7.19 -11.88
C PHE A 25 -12.75 7.19 -10.99
N ALA A 26 -11.92 8.22 -11.05
CA ALA A 26 -10.81 8.39 -10.13
C ALA A 26 -11.29 8.49 -8.67
N HIS A 27 -12.42 9.16 -8.43
CA HIS A 27 -13.02 9.23 -7.10
C HIS A 27 -13.61 7.88 -6.65
N GLN A 28 -14.29 7.15 -7.55
CA GLN A 28 -14.80 5.81 -7.23
C GLN A 28 -13.67 4.86 -6.87
N LEU A 29 -12.57 4.87 -7.63
CA LEU A 29 -11.39 4.07 -7.35
C LEU A 29 -10.72 4.47 -6.02
N GLN A 30 -10.71 5.76 -5.69
CA GLN A 30 -10.22 6.22 -4.37
C GLN A 30 -11.06 5.63 -3.23
N LEU A 31 -12.39 5.55 -3.39
CA LEU A 31 -13.28 4.97 -2.39
C LEU A 31 -13.08 3.47 -2.23
N VAL A 32 -12.83 2.73 -3.32
CA VAL A 32 -12.46 1.30 -3.27
C VAL A 32 -11.29 1.09 -2.31
N LEU A 33 -10.20 1.84 -2.53
CA LEU A 33 -8.98 1.71 -1.75
C LEU A 33 -9.17 2.09 -0.27
N VAL A 34 -9.99 3.11 0.02
CA VAL A 34 -10.35 3.47 1.41
C VAL A 34 -11.10 2.35 2.11
N VAL A 35 -12.08 1.74 1.44
CA VAL A 35 -12.84 0.61 2.02
C VAL A 35 -11.94 -0.59 2.23
N VAL A 36 -11.03 -0.87 1.30
CA VAL A 36 -10.10 -1.98 1.40
C VAL A 36 -9.13 -1.79 2.57
N ALA A 37 -8.47 -0.64 2.65
CA ALA A 37 -7.50 -0.35 3.70
C ALA A 37 -8.13 -0.32 5.10
N LYS A 38 -9.39 0.11 5.23
CA LYS A 38 -10.11 0.12 6.51
C LYS A 38 -10.77 -1.22 6.85
N GLY A 39 -11.08 -2.03 5.84
CA GLY A 39 -11.77 -3.31 5.98
C GLY A 39 -10.86 -4.47 6.34
N ASP A 40 -9.54 -4.28 6.30
CA ASP A 40 -8.53 -5.25 6.72
C ASP A 40 -7.67 -4.69 7.86
N VAL A 41 -7.46 -5.50 8.91
CA VAL A 41 -6.74 -5.07 10.11
C VAL A 41 -5.24 -4.93 9.82
N GLY A 42 -4.66 -5.82 9.02
CA GLY A 42 -3.24 -5.78 8.64
C GLY A 42 -2.91 -4.54 7.81
N ALA A 43 -3.69 -4.27 6.76
CA ALA A 43 -3.55 -3.09 5.91
C ALA A 43 -3.77 -1.78 6.69
N SER A 44 -4.79 -1.73 7.55
CA SER A 44 -5.04 -0.56 8.40
C SER A 44 -3.87 -0.30 9.35
N THR A 45 -3.38 -1.34 10.03
CA THR A 45 -2.23 -1.26 10.94
C THR A 45 -0.96 -0.86 10.20
N PHE A 46 -0.75 -1.39 8.99
CA PHE A 46 0.35 -1.01 8.12
C PHE A 46 0.35 0.49 7.82
N PHE A 47 -0.77 1.08 7.38
CA PHE A 47 -0.79 2.54 7.10
C PHE A 47 -0.63 3.41 8.34
N VAL A 48 -1.08 2.95 9.51
CA VAL A 48 -0.78 3.60 10.79
C VAL A 48 0.72 3.58 11.06
N ASN A 49 1.37 2.43 10.85
CA ASN A 49 2.81 2.28 11.04
C ASN A 49 3.63 3.07 10.02
N VAL A 50 3.20 3.14 8.75
CA VAL A 50 3.77 4.04 7.75
C VAL A 50 3.67 5.48 8.22
N SER A 51 2.52 5.92 8.73
CA SER A 51 2.35 7.29 9.23
C SER A 51 3.28 7.58 10.42
N ARG A 52 3.41 6.63 11.36
CA ARG A 52 4.35 6.73 12.48
C ARG A 52 5.80 6.82 12.01
N LEU A 53 6.18 5.97 11.07
CA LEU A 53 7.50 5.99 10.46
C LEU A 53 7.80 7.36 9.87
N LEU A 54 6.92 7.85 9.00
CA LEU A 54 7.06 9.16 8.36
C LEU A 54 7.12 10.30 9.37
N ASN A 55 6.43 10.18 10.50
CA ASN A 55 6.56 11.15 11.59
C ASN A 55 7.94 11.06 12.23
N ILE A 56 8.45 9.87 12.52
CA ILE A 56 9.79 9.72 13.10
C ILE A 56 10.83 10.28 12.14
N VAL A 57 10.84 9.90 10.86
CA VAL A 57 11.91 10.34 9.95
C VAL A 57 11.69 11.72 9.33
N GLY A 58 10.45 12.22 9.29
CA GLY A 58 10.07 13.41 8.52
C GLY A 58 9.79 14.67 9.34
N VAL A 59 9.77 14.61 10.68
CA VAL A 59 9.42 15.76 11.53
C VAL A 59 10.51 16.84 11.64
N SER A 60 11.74 16.58 11.19
CA SER A 60 12.83 17.56 11.29
C SER A 60 13.71 17.55 10.03
N CYS A 61 14.17 18.73 9.63
CA CYS A 61 15.15 18.90 8.56
C CYS A 61 16.40 18.05 8.82
N LYS A 62 16.87 17.98 10.07
CA LYS A 62 18.01 17.13 10.46
C LYS A 62 17.79 15.66 10.12
N ARG A 63 16.60 15.12 10.41
CA ARG A 63 16.28 13.70 10.13
C ARG A 63 16.12 13.45 8.62
N HIS A 64 15.65 14.45 7.89
CA HIS A 64 15.59 14.42 6.43
C HIS A 64 16.99 14.45 5.80
N ASP A 65 17.89 15.27 6.32
CA ASP A 65 19.30 15.32 5.90
C ASP A 65 20.02 14.00 6.21
N MET A 66 19.77 13.39 7.37
CA MET A 66 20.30 12.06 7.69
C MET A 66 19.86 11.00 6.67
N LEU A 67 18.59 11.01 6.25
CA LEU A 67 18.10 10.12 5.19
C LEU A 67 18.83 10.36 3.87
N ARG A 68 19.07 11.62 3.50
CA ARG A 68 19.79 12.00 2.28
C ARG A 68 21.25 11.54 2.34
N ASP A 69 21.92 11.77 3.46
CA ASP A 69 23.33 11.43 3.67
C ASP A 69 23.57 9.92 3.67
N VAL A 70 22.75 9.16 4.41
CA VAL A 70 22.83 7.69 4.42
C VAL A 70 22.61 7.15 3.02
N ARG A 71 21.63 7.69 2.28
CA ARG A 71 21.35 7.25 0.91
C ARG A 71 22.49 7.59 -0.05
N ALA A 72 23.04 8.80 0.02
CA ALA A 72 24.16 9.22 -0.80
C ALA A 72 25.39 8.32 -0.57
N ARG A 73 25.68 7.99 0.69
CA ARG A 73 26.74 7.03 1.04
C ARG A 73 26.49 5.64 0.45
N LYS A 74 25.26 5.13 0.52
CA LYS A 74 24.91 3.82 -0.04
C LYS A 74 24.97 3.79 -1.56
N LEU A 75 24.47 4.83 -2.22
CA LEU A 75 24.55 4.97 -3.67
C LEU A 75 26.00 5.00 -4.14
N LYS A 76 26.86 5.77 -3.45
CA LYS A 76 28.29 5.82 -3.73
C LYS A 76 28.95 4.44 -3.60
N LYS A 77 28.66 3.70 -2.53
CA LYS A 77 29.18 2.34 -2.34
C LYS A 77 28.70 1.36 -3.41
N ALA A 78 27.42 1.42 -3.77
CA ALA A 78 26.86 0.55 -4.82
C ALA A 78 27.45 0.87 -6.20
N LEU A 79 27.75 2.14 -6.50
CA LEU A 79 28.48 2.56 -7.69
C LEU A 79 29.93 2.04 -7.68
N GLU A 80 30.62 2.15 -6.55
CA GLU A 80 32.00 1.66 -6.38
C GLU A 80 32.10 0.13 -6.53
N LEU A 81 31.07 -0.61 -6.12
CA LEU A 81 30.97 -2.06 -6.24
C LEU A 81 30.45 -2.54 -7.60
N GLY A 82 30.06 -1.61 -8.50
CA GLY A 82 29.51 -1.95 -9.81
C GLY A 82 28.12 -2.60 -9.77
N GLU A 83 27.40 -2.48 -8.64
CA GLU A 83 26.06 -3.07 -8.45
C GLU A 83 24.96 -2.26 -9.15
N ILE A 84 25.27 -1.03 -9.57
CA ILE A 84 24.35 -0.13 -10.29
C ILE A 84 25.08 0.60 -11.42
N GLU A 85 24.49 0.60 -12.61
CA GLU A 85 24.94 1.46 -13.71
C GLU A 85 24.52 2.90 -13.46
N SER A 86 25.38 3.87 -13.82
CA SER A 86 25.12 5.30 -13.63
C SER A 86 24.09 5.81 -14.65
N GLU A 87 22.82 5.42 -14.49
CA GLU A 87 21.74 5.94 -15.32
C GLU A 87 21.04 7.13 -14.66
N SER A 88 21.06 8.25 -15.39
CA SER A 88 20.65 9.61 -15.00
C SER A 88 19.19 9.78 -14.51
N ARG A 89 18.39 8.72 -14.40
CA ARG A 89 16.96 8.79 -14.01
C ARG A 89 16.62 8.16 -12.67
N LEU A 90 17.50 7.37 -12.06
CA LEU A 90 17.28 6.74 -10.74
C LEU A 90 17.73 7.63 -9.55
N ASN A 91 18.41 8.74 -9.84
CA ASN A 91 19.02 9.64 -8.84
C ASN A 91 18.13 10.83 -8.43
N GLN A 92 16.84 10.84 -8.78
CA GLN A 92 15.93 11.85 -8.23
C GLN A 92 15.83 11.67 -6.71
N GLU A 93 15.78 12.78 -5.97
CA GLU A 93 15.51 12.80 -4.54
C GLU A 93 14.17 12.06 -4.27
N MET A 94 14.26 10.78 -3.92
CA MET A 94 13.13 10.06 -3.34
C MET A 94 12.99 10.53 -1.89
N GLY A 95 12.13 11.54 -1.70
CA GLY A 95 11.69 11.95 -0.38
C GLY A 95 10.60 11.02 0.13
N LEU A 96 10.60 10.78 1.45
CA LEU A 96 9.47 10.19 2.15
C LEU A 96 8.44 11.30 2.43
N ALA A 97 7.79 11.77 1.37
CA ALA A 97 6.72 12.75 1.51
C ALA A 97 5.51 12.09 2.20
N ARG A 98 4.85 12.85 3.09
CA ARG A 98 3.58 12.40 3.66
C ARG A 98 2.55 12.25 2.54
N PRO A 99 1.89 11.09 2.40
CA PRO A 99 0.81 10.96 1.46
C PRO A 99 -0.36 11.85 1.91
N GLY A 100 -1.06 12.45 0.96
CA GLY A 100 -2.29 13.19 1.25
C GLY A 100 -3.47 12.23 1.33
N ASP A 101 -4.33 12.38 2.33
CA ASP A 101 -5.49 11.51 2.60
C ASP A 101 -6.43 11.31 1.39
N SER A 102 -6.39 12.23 0.42
CA SER A 102 -7.25 12.25 -0.77
C SER A 102 -6.58 11.78 -2.06
N ARG A 103 -5.31 11.34 -2.03
CA ARG A 103 -4.55 10.98 -3.24
C ARG A 103 -3.79 9.66 -3.06
N TRP A 104 -4.43 8.51 -3.32
CA TRP A 104 -3.78 7.19 -3.21
C TRP A 104 -2.53 7.01 -4.10
N GLY A 105 -2.40 7.76 -5.20
CA GLY A 105 -1.15 7.78 -5.98
C GLY A 105 0.06 8.23 -5.16
N SER A 106 -0.13 9.07 -4.14
CA SER A 106 0.92 9.42 -3.19
C SER A 106 1.26 8.28 -2.23
N HIS A 107 0.25 7.53 -1.77
CA HIS A 107 0.47 6.33 -0.95
C HIS A 107 1.27 5.26 -1.70
N TYR A 108 0.97 5.02 -2.99
CA TYR A 108 1.75 4.11 -3.83
C TYR A 108 3.24 4.49 -3.81
N ARG A 109 3.53 5.76 -4.09
CA ARG A 109 4.90 6.27 -4.13
C ARG A 109 5.58 6.21 -2.76
N THR A 110 4.86 6.51 -1.68
CA THR A 110 5.37 6.38 -0.32
C THR A 110 5.77 4.94 0.01
N VAL A 111 4.91 3.96 -0.28
CA VAL A 111 5.20 2.54 -0.02
C VAL A 111 6.37 2.06 -0.87
N LEU A 112 6.40 2.44 -2.15
CA LEU A 112 7.52 2.15 -3.06
C LEU A 112 8.84 2.69 -2.47
N HIS A 113 8.88 3.97 -2.09
CA HIS A 113 10.09 4.56 -1.50
C HIS A 113 10.48 3.90 -0.17
N ILE A 114 9.52 3.45 0.65
CA ILE A 114 9.83 2.72 1.89
C ILE A 114 10.54 1.40 1.59
N ILE A 115 10.08 0.67 0.58
CA ILE A 115 10.69 -0.61 0.15
C ILE A 115 12.07 -0.35 -0.46
N ASP A 116 12.18 0.61 -1.38
CA ASP A 116 13.44 0.93 -2.07
C ASP A 116 14.51 1.47 -1.10
N MET A 117 14.09 2.30 -0.14
CA MET A 117 14.98 2.91 0.85
C MET A 117 15.03 2.14 2.17
N TYR A 118 14.52 0.90 2.22
CA TYR A 118 14.37 0.15 3.47
C TYR A 118 15.65 0.14 4.31
N SER A 119 16.79 -0.17 3.69
CA SER A 119 18.08 -0.21 4.38
C SER A 119 18.49 1.15 4.96
N THR A 120 18.22 2.24 4.24
CA THR A 120 18.52 3.62 4.66
C THR A 120 17.63 4.01 5.83
N ILE A 121 16.34 3.72 5.74
CA ILE A 121 15.36 3.99 6.80
C ILE A 121 15.75 3.26 8.08
N ARG A 122 16.07 1.96 7.97
CA ARG A 122 16.54 1.14 9.09
C ARG A 122 17.76 1.74 9.77
N GLU A 123 18.78 2.15 9.00
CA GLU A 123 20.00 2.77 9.54
C GLU A 123 19.72 4.10 10.23
N VAL A 124 18.85 4.94 9.67
CA VAL A 124 18.43 6.20 10.31
C VAL A 124 17.70 5.94 11.62
N LEU A 125 16.77 4.98 11.68
CA LEU A 125 16.07 4.64 12.92
C LEU A 125 17.02 4.14 14.00
N ILE A 126 17.97 3.25 13.65
CA ILE A 126 18.98 2.76 14.60
C ILE A 126 19.86 3.92 15.09
N THR A 127 20.27 4.81 14.19
CA THR A 127 21.08 5.99 14.55
C THR A 127 20.33 6.91 15.51
N LEU A 128 19.04 7.16 15.25
CA LEU A 128 18.20 7.97 16.14
C LEU A 128 17.95 7.30 17.49
N GLY A 129 17.80 5.97 17.52
CA GLY A 129 17.64 5.20 18.75
C GLY A 129 18.88 5.20 19.64
N ASN A 130 20.05 5.51 19.07
CA ASN A 130 21.31 5.64 19.81
C ASN A 130 21.68 7.09 20.15
N ASP A 131 20.92 8.09 19.67
CA ASP A 131 21.18 9.51 19.92
C ASP A 131 20.61 9.92 21.30
N PRO A 132 21.45 10.31 22.28
CA PRO A 132 20.99 10.73 23.61
C PRO A 132 20.09 11.97 23.59
N THR A 133 20.14 12.78 22.53
CA THR A 133 19.28 13.96 22.37
C THR A 133 17.85 13.60 21.99
N GLN A 134 17.58 12.35 21.60
CA GLN A 134 16.27 11.86 21.17
C GLN A 134 15.61 10.98 22.24
N ARG A 135 16.06 11.05 23.49
CA ARG A 135 15.68 10.12 24.56
C ARG A 135 14.17 10.02 24.79
N ASP A 136 13.46 11.14 24.68
CA ASP A 136 12.00 11.17 24.86
C ASP A 136 11.26 10.39 23.74
N ASP A 137 11.87 10.28 22.56
CA ASP A 137 11.33 9.57 21.40
C ASP A 137 11.80 8.10 21.30
N TRP A 138 12.77 7.66 22.12
CA TRP A 138 13.35 6.31 22.04
C TRP A 138 12.32 5.17 22.02
N PRO A 139 11.28 5.16 22.89
CA PRO A 139 10.28 4.09 22.84
C PRO A 139 9.61 3.97 21.47
N ASN A 140 9.28 5.11 20.86
CA ASN A 140 8.66 5.15 19.54
C ASN A 140 9.64 4.70 18.44
N ILE A 141 10.90 5.11 18.53
CA ILE A 141 11.94 4.74 17.56
C ILE A 141 12.24 3.25 17.62
N HIS A 142 12.49 2.69 18.81
CA HIS A 142 12.78 1.26 18.97
C HIS A 142 11.57 0.39 18.60
N ALA A 143 10.35 0.79 18.99
CA ALA A 143 9.14 0.10 18.55
C ALA A 143 9.01 0.11 17.03
N MET A 144 9.33 1.23 16.37
CA MET A 144 9.29 1.31 14.91
C MET A 144 10.35 0.42 14.25
N VAL A 145 11.54 0.28 14.83
CA VAL A 145 12.55 -0.68 14.34
C VAL A 145 12.01 -2.10 14.41
N LEU A 146 11.45 -2.52 15.55
CA LEU A 146 10.85 -3.85 15.71
C LEU A 146 9.71 -4.11 14.71
N ILE A 147 8.86 -3.11 14.49
CA ILE A 147 7.77 -3.20 13.50
C ILE A 147 8.36 -3.32 12.10
N LEU A 148 9.33 -2.47 11.74
CA LEU A 148 9.95 -2.46 10.41
C LEU A 148 10.61 -3.82 10.10
N GLU A 149 11.24 -4.43 11.11
CA GLU A 149 11.92 -5.73 11.06
C GLU A 149 10.97 -6.92 11.29
N SER A 150 9.65 -6.73 11.21
CA SER A 150 8.68 -7.82 11.32
C SER A 150 8.27 -8.36 9.95
N PHE A 151 8.07 -9.67 9.85
CA PHE A 151 7.51 -10.30 8.65
C PHE A 151 6.16 -9.68 8.27
N GLU A 152 5.30 -9.38 9.24
CA GLU A 152 3.98 -8.78 9.03
C GLU A 152 4.08 -7.42 8.32
N PHE A 153 5.01 -6.55 8.75
CA PHE A 153 5.20 -5.25 8.09
C PHE A 153 5.69 -5.42 6.65
N VAL A 154 6.68 -6.28 6.42
CA VAL A 154 7.22 -6.55 5.08
C VAL A 154 6.15 -7.12 4.16
N PHE A 155 5.38 -8.10 4.64
CA PHE A 155 4.28 -8.72 3.90
C PHE A 155 3.25 -7.68 3.48
N ASN A 156 2.76 -6.87 4.42
CA ASN A 156 1.76 -5.83 4.13
C ASN A 156 2.34 -4.73 3.24
N ALA A 157 3.61 -4.37 3.38
CA ALA A 157 4.26 -3.38 2.51
C ALA A 157 4.25 -3.86 1.05
N HIS A 158 4.65 -5.11 0.80
CA HIS A 158 4.67 -5.67 -0.55
C HIS A 158 3.25 -5.87 -1.09
N LEU A 159 2.31 -6.34 -0.27
CA LEU A 159 0.92 -6.52 -0.69
C LEU A 159 0.31 -5.17 -1.09
N MET A 160 0.44 -4.16 -0.23
CA MET A 160 -0.06 -2.83 -0.53
C MET A 160 0.67 -2.19 -1.71
N LEU A 161 1.97 -2.46 -1.92
CA LEU A 161 2.68 -2.00 -3.12
C LEU A 161 2.03 -2.56 -4.39
N VAL A 162 1.75 -3.87 -4.43
CA VAL A 162 1.11 -4.53 -5.58
C VAL A 162 -0.28 -3.96 -5.83
N ILE A 163 -1.12 -3.91 -4.80
CA ILE A 163 -2.49 -3.37 -4.89
C ILE A 163 -2.49 -1.91 -5.36
N LEU A 164 -1.67 -1.07 -4.74
CA LEU A 164 -1.58 0.35 -5.09
C LEU A 164 -0.97 0.56 -6.47
N GLY A 165 -0.07 -0.32 -6.92
CA GLY A 165 0.49 -0.28 -8.27
C GLY A 165 -0.58 -0.49 -9.34
N TYR A 166 -1.34 -1.60 -9.25
CA TYR A 166 -2.44 -1.89 -10.19
C TYR A 166 -3.50 -0.79 -10.21
N THR A 167 -3.90 -0.30 -9.02
CA THR A 167 -4.90 0.75 -8.93
C THR A 167 -4.36 2.12 -9.37
N ASN A 168 -3.08 2.42 -9.17
CA ASN A 168 -2.47 3.64 -9.68
C ASN A 168 -2.39 3.63 -11.22
N GLU A 169 -2.01 2.51 -11.84
CA GLU A 169 -2.05 2.37 -13.31
C GLU A 169 -3.44 2.59 -13.88
N LEU A 170 -4.45 1.96 -13.26
CA LEU A 170 -5.85 2.15 -13.64
C LEU A 170 -6.25 3.62 -13.48
N SER A 171 -5.93 4.22 -12.33
CA SER A 171 -6.24 5.62 -12.02
C SER A 171 -5.66 6.59 -13.04
N GLN A 172 -4.40 6.40 -13.44
CA GLN A 172 -3.75 7.22 -14.47
C GLN A 172 -4.42 7.04 -15.83
N SER A 173 -4.79 5.81 -16.18
CA SER A 173 -5.46 5.50 -17.44
C SER A 173 -6.86 6.13 -17.51
N LEU A 174 -7.61 6.08 -16.41
CA LEU A 174 -8.95 6.68 -16.29
C LEU A 174 -8.96 8.21 -16.29
N GLN A 175 -7.81 8.87 -16.03
CA GLN A 175 -7.67 10.32 -15.94
C GLN A 175 -7.10 10.95 -17.22
N LYS A 176 -6.86 10.16 -18.27
CA LYS A 176 -6.41 10.69 -19.56
C LYS A 176 -7.49 11.60 -20.18
N ARG A 177 -7.08 12.65 -20.87
CA ARG A 177 -7.99 13.68 -21.43
C ARG A 177 -8.82 13.16 -22.61
N ASP A 178 -8.30 12.18 -23.32
CA ASP A 178 -8.90 11.51 -24.48
C ASP A 178 -9.72 10.27 -24.08
N GLN A 179 -10.01 10.10 -22.79
CA GLN A 179 -10.70 8.92 -22.28
C GLN A 179 -12.22 9.05 -22.42
N ASP A 180 -12.84 8.14 -23.18
CA ASP A 180 -14.29 7.97 -23.21
C ASP A 180 -14.80 6.92 -22.20
N ILE A 181 -16.11 6.92 -21.97
CA ILE A 181 -16.75 6.05 -20.98
C ILE A 181 -16.65 4.56 -21.33
N VAL A 182 -16.71 4.20 -22.62
CA VAL A 182 -16.65 2.80 -23.07
C VAL A 182 -15.23 2.28 -22.82
N ASN A 183 -14.21 3.02 -23.26
CA ASN A 183 -12.82 2.65 -23.03
C ASN A 183 -12.49 2.60 -21.53
N ALA A 184 -12.99 3.54 -20.73
CA ALA A 184 -12.81 3.53 -19.28
C ALA A 184 -13.40 2.27 -18.64
N MET A 185 -14.58 1.83 -19.08
CA MET A 185 -15.18 0.58 -18.60
C MET A 185 -14.40 -0.65 -19.03
N THR A 186 -13.85 -0.67 -20.25
CA THR A 186 -12.93 -1.72 -20.70
C THR A 186 -11.70 -1.80 -19.79
N LEU A 187 -11.09 -0.65 -19.44
CA LEU A 187 -9.95 -0.62 -18.52
C LEU A 187 -10.29 -1.13 -17.11
N VAL A 188 -11.47 -0.81 -16.58
CA VAL A 188 -11.94 -1.37 -15.30
C VAL A 188 -12.10 -2.90 -15.41
N GLY A 189 -12.66 -3.40 -16.52
CA GLY A 189 -12.75 -4.84 -16.79
C GLY A 189 -11.37 -5.52 -16.83
N VAL A 190 -10.40 -4.92 -17.51
CA VAL A 190 -9.01 -5.41 -17.54
C VAL A 190 -8.40 -5.43 -16.12
N ALA A 191 -8.63 -4.39 -15.31
CA ALA A 191 -8.15 -4.36 -13.94
C ALA A 191 -8.79 -5.46 -13.08
N LYS A 192 -10.11 -5.70 -13.23
CA LYS A 192 -10.82 -6.81 -12.56
C LYS A 192 -10.19 -8.17 -12.91
N ILE A 193 -9.90 -8.41 -14.19
CA ILE A 193 -9.24 -9.65 -14.65
C ILE A 193 -7.84 -9.78 -14.04
N ARG A 194 -7.05 -8.70 -14.01
CA ARG A 194 -5.71 -8.72 -13.40
C ARG A 194 -5.76 -9.07 -11.91
N PHE A 195 -6.71 -8.54 -11.15
CA PHE A 195 -6.90 -8.91 -9.75
C PHE A 195 -7.32 -10.38 -9.58
N GLN A 196 -8.16 -10.91 -10.46
CA GLN A 196 -8.51 -12.34 -10.46
C GLN A 196 -7.30 -13.23 -10.77
N GLN A 197 -6.45 -12.84 -11.72
CA GLN A 197 -5.21 -13.56 -12.01
C GLN A 197 -4.25 -13.54 -10.81
N LEU A 198 -4.09 -12.37 -10.17
CA LEU A 198 -3.29 -12.21 -8.96
C LEU A 198 -3.81 -13.10 -7.81
N ARG A 199 -5.13 -13.23 -7.67
CA ARG A 199 -5.78 -14.14 -6.72
C ARG A 199 -5.46 -15.60 -7.02
N SER A 200 -5.66 -16.04 -8.26
CA SER A 200 -5.59 -17.47 -8.61
C SER A 200 -4.17 -18.00 -8.66
N ASN A 201 -3.23 -17.22 -9.20
CA ASN A 201 -1.90 -17.71 -9.58
C ASN A 201 -0.76 -16.84 -9.03
N GLY A 202 -1.06 -15.76 -8.29
CA GLY A 202 -0.04 -14.80 -7.86
C GLY A 202 0.58 -15.08 -6.50
N TRP A 203 0.07 -16.06 -5.74
CA TRP A 203 0.51 -16.30 -4.35
C TRP A 203 1.98 -16.70 -4.26
N GLU A 204 2.39 -17.67 -5.07
CA GLU A 204 3.73 -18.26 -5.01
C GLU A 204 4.81 -17.21 -5.32
N ASP A 205 4.65 -16.50 -6.45
CA ASP A 205 5.54 -15.40 -6.85
C ASP A 205 5.57 -14.25 -5.84
N PHE A 206 4.42 -13.93 -5.27
CA PHE A 206 4.30 -12.88 -4.25
C PHE A 206 5.05 -13.26 -2.97
N LEU A 207 4.83 -14.48 -2.47
CA LEU A 207 5.45 -14.96 -1.25
C LEU A 207 6.97 -15.11 -1.43
N GLU A 208 7.44 -15.56 -2.59
CA GLU A 208 8.87 -15.64 -2.91
C GLU A 208 9.54 -14.25 -2.86
N LYS A 209 8.89 -13.22 -3.41
CA LYS A 209 9.38 -11.83 -3.32
C LYS A 209 9.49 -11.36 -1.87
N VAL A 210 8.47 -11.62 -1.05
CA VAL A 210 8.48 -11.27 0.38
C VAL A 210 9.60 -12.01 1.12
N LYS A 211 9.74 -13.33 0.92
CA LYS A 211 10.81 -14.12 1.54
C LYS A 211 12.20 -13.65 1.12
N SER A 212 12.39 -13.35 -0.16
CA SER A 212 13.66 -12.83 -0.70
C SER A 212 14.03 -11.50 -0.06
N PHE A 213 13.05 -10.61 0.11
CA PHE A 213 13.25 -9.35 0.82
C PHE A 213 13.63 -9.58 2.29
N CYS A 214 12.94 -10.48 2.99
CA CYS A 214 13.26 -10.81 4.38
C CYS A 214 14.68 -11.38 4.52
N ILE A 215 15.08 -12.32 3.65
CA ILE A 215 16.44 -12.90 3.64
C ILE A 215 17.48 -11.79 3.43
N LYS A 216 17.26 -10.92 2.44
CA LYS A 216 18.16 -9.80 2.12
C LYS A 216 18.42 -8.88 3.31
N PHE A 217 17.44 -8.69 4.18
CA PHE A 217 17.54 -7.80 5.33
C PHE A 217 17.60 -8.53 6.68
N SER A 218 17.81 -9.85 6.68
CA SER A 218 17.89 -10.69 7.88
C SER A 218 16.67 -10.55 8.80
N ILE A 219 15.48 -10.53 8.20
CA ILE A 219 14.20 -10.51 8.90
C ILE A 219 13.72 -11.94 9.08
N ASP A 220 13.30 -12.29 10.29
CA ASP A 220 12.82 -13.63 10.61
C ASP A 220 11.57 -13.97 9.81
N ILE A 221 11.64 -15.10 9.09
CA ILE A 221 10.50 -15.64 8.34
C ILE A 221 9.82 -16.69 9.22
N PRO A 222 8.52 -16.54 9.53
CA PRO A 222 7.81 -17.54 10.31
C PRO A 222 7.72 -18.85 9.53
N ALA A 223 7.79 -19.97 10.25
CA ALA A 223 7.59 -21.29 9.66
C ALA A 223 6.14 -21.43 9.17
N MET A 224 5.96 -21.44 7.84
CA MET A 224 4.65 -21.35 7.19
C MET A 224 3.69 -22.47 7.57
N ASP A 225 4.22 -23.67 7.81
CA ASP A 225 3.45 -24.85 8.25
C ASP A 225 3.13 -24.86 9.75
N SER A 226 3.68 -23.91 10.52
CA SER A 226 3.40 -23.81 11.95
C SER A 226 1.99 -23.29 12.19
N LYS A 227 1.47 -23.57 13.40
CA LYS A 227 0.18 -23.06 13.84
C LYS A 227 0.23 -21.53 13.93
N TYR A 228 -0.76 -20.87 13.36
CA TYR A 228 -0.95 -19.43 13.51
C TYR A 228 -1.54 -19.12 14.90
N GLU A 229 -0.89 -18.21 15.62
CA GLU A 229 -1.33 -17.75 16.93
C GLU A 229 -1.56 -16.22 16.92
N PRO A 230 -2.82 -15.76 16.91
CA PRO A 230 -3.14 -14.35 16.84
C PRO A 230 -2.84 -13.64 18.17
N HIS A 231 -2.27 -12.44 18.07
CA HIS A 231 -1.97 -11.61 19.23
C HIS A 231 -3.25 -11.06 19.88
N GLY A 232 -3.28 -11.07 21.22
CA GLY A 232 -4.27 -10.31 22.01
C GLY A 232 -5.70 -10.87 21.99
N ARG A 233 -5.93 -12.10 21.52
CA ARG A 233 -7.24 -12.75 21.59
C ARG A 233 -7.16 -14.15 22.20
N SER A 234 -8.27 -14.59 22.79
CA SER A 234 -8.33 -15.92 23.43
C SER A 234 -8.27 -17.04 22.39
N HIS A 235 -7.47 -18.08 22.68
CA HIS A 235 -7.34 -19.29 21.86
C HIS A 235 -8.67 -20.01 21.57
N ARG A 236 -9.75 -19.72 22.30
CA ARG A 236 -11.06 -20.38 22.16
C ARG A 236 -11.87 -19.95 20.93
N PHE A 237 -11.52 -18.84 20.29
CA PHE A 237 -12.34 -18.22 19.24
C PHE A 237 -11.72 -18.28 17.84
N TYR A 238 -10.74 -19.16 17.61
CA TYR A 238 -10.03 -19.22 16.33
C TYR A 238 -10.07 -20.58 15.65
N PRO A 239 -10.20 -20.58 14.31
CA PRO A 239 -9.95 -21.78 13.53
C PRO A 239 -8.49 -22.21 13.69
N ILE A 240 -8.27 -23.52 13.81
CA ILE A 240 -6.93 -24.10 13.73
C ILE A 240 -6.47 -23.92 12.29
N GLN A 241 -5.45 -23.08 12.07
CA GLN A 241 -4.89 -22.84 10.75
C GLN A 241 -3.38 -22.66 10.81
N THR A 242 -2.73 -22.87 9.67
CA THR A 242 -1.31 -22.62 9.49
C THR A 242 -1.04 -21.12 9.30
N ILE A 243 0.23 -20.72 9.45
CA ILE A 243 0.67 -19.36 9.11
C ILE A 243 0.47 -19.09 7.61
N ASP A 244 0.74 -20.07 6.74
CA ASP A 244 0.43 -19.96 5.31
C ASP A 244 -1.06 -19.69 5.09
N ASP A 245 -1.95 -20.48 5.69
CA ASP A 245 -3.39 -20.31 5.52
C ASP A 245 -3.86 -18.92 5.96
N HIS A 246 -3.35 -18.40 7.10
CA HIS A 246 -3.67 -17.05 7.55
C HIS A 246 -3.24 -15.98 6.53
N TYR A 247 -1.96 -15.96 6.15
CA TYR A 247 -1.45 -14.93 5.25
C TYR A 247 -2.01 -15.07 3.83
N ARG A 248 -2.17 -16.30 3.33
CA ARG A 248 -2.70 -16.58 1.99
C ARG A 248 -4.18 -16.28 1.89
N ARG A 249 -5.00 -16.84 2.77
CA ARG A 249 -6.46 -16.82 2.65
C ARG A 249 -7.09 -15.58 3.27
N GLU A 250 -6.70 -15.26 4.50
CA GLU A 250 -7.32 -14.16 5.24
C GLU A 250 -6.77 -12.80 4.79
N VAL A 251 -5.46 -12.69 4.59
CA VAL A 251 -4.81 -11.41 4.25
C VAL A 251 -4.74 -11.20 2.73
N TYR A 252 -3.98 -12.02 2.01
CA TYR A 252 -3.72 -11.83 0.57
C TYR A 252 -4.99 -11.97 -0.28
N ILE A 253 -5.64 -13.13 -0.23
CA ILE A 253 -6.91 -13.42 -0.91
C ILE A 253 -8.00 -12.48 -0.42
N GLY A 254 -8.10 -12.25 0.89
CA GLY A 254 -9.12 -11.38 1.48
C GLY A 254 -9.06 -9.94 0.99
N ILE A 255 -7.86 -9.35 0.90
CA ILE A 255 -7.67 -7.99 0.35
C ILE A 255 -8.02 -7.95 -1.14
N ILE A 256 -7.58 -8.94 -1.92
CA ILE A 256 -7.85 -8.99 -3.38
C ILE A 256 -9.35 -9.14 -3.65
N ASP A 257 -10.03 -10.04 -2.93
CA ASP A 257 -11.48 -10.22 -3.06
C ASP A 257 -12.25 -8.94 -2.71
N ARG A 258 -11.83 -8.26 -1.64
CA ARG A 258 -12.46 -7.00 -1.24
C ARG A 258 -12.30 -5.93 -2.32
N ILE A 259 -11.12 -5.82 -2.94
CA ILE A 259 -10.91 -4.89 -4.06
C ILE A 259 -11.80 -5.27 -5.24
N HIS A 260 -11.83 -6.55 -5.60
CA HIS A 260 -12.62 -7.03 -6.72
C HIS A 260 -14.12 -6.72 -6.52
N GLN A 261 -14.65 -7.05 -5.35
CA GLN A 261 -16.05 -6.77 -4.98
C GLN A 261 -16.37 -5.27 -4.98
N GLU A 262 -15.47 -4.44 -4.45
CA GLU A 262 -15.65 -2.99 -4.45
C GLU A 262 -15.57 -2.38 -5.85
N LEU A 263 -14.79 -2.97 -6.77
CA LEU A 263 -14.78 -2.59 -8.18
C LEU A 263 -16.10 -2.98 -8.87
N GLU A 264 -16.67 -4.15 -8.56
CA GLU A 264 -18.01 -4.53 -9.05
C GLU A 264 -19.08 -3.55 -8.55
N ASN A 265 -19.18 -3.40 -7.23
CA ASN A 265 -20.21 -2.57 -6.58
C ASN A 265 -20.22 -1.10 -7.01
N ARG A 266 -19.08 -0.57 -7.48
CA ARG A 266 -18.93 0.87 -7.80
C ARG A 266 -18.94 1.18 -9.28
N PHE A 267 -18.64 0.21 -10.14
CA PHE A 267 -18.56 0.42 -11.58
C PHE A 267 -19.68 -0.31 -12.35
N ASP A 268 -20.44 -1.20 -11.73
CA ASP A 268 -21.52 -1.93 -12.42
C ASP A 268 -22.80 -1.10 -12.64
N GLU A 269 -22.98 0.03 -11.92
CA GLU A 269 -24.13 0.95 -12.12
C GLU A 269 -24.20 1.58 -13.53
N ILE A 270 -23.15 1.46 -14.34
CA ILE A 270 -23.05 2.09 -15.67
C ILE A 270 -23.67 1.21 -16.77
N PHE A 271 -23.88 -0.08 -16.51
CA PHE A 271 -24.52 -1.01 -17.45
C PHE A 271 -26.03 -0.75 -17.65
N GLN A 272 -26.65 0.14 -16.88
CA GLN A 272 -28.07 0.49 -17.06
C GLN A 272 -28.31 1.60 -18.10
N VAL A 273 -27.25 2.23 -18.64
CA VAL A 273 -27.38 3.16 -19.76
C VAL A 273 -27.41 2.36 -21.06
N ARG A 274 -28.58 1.80 -21.40
CA ARG A 274 -28.86 1.43 -22.79
C ARG A 274 -28.95 2.73 -23.58
N ILE A 275 -27.95 2.97 -24.43
CA ILE A 275 -28.03 3.97 -25.51
C ILE A 275 -29.02 3.46 -26.55
#